data_AF-A0A9P5YYW7-F1
#
_entry.id   AF-A0A9P5YYW7-F1
#
_cell.length_a   1.000
_cell.length_b   1.000
_cell.length_c   1.000
_cell.angle_alpha   90.00
_cell.angle_beta   90.00
_cell.angle_gamma   90.00
#
_symmetry.space_group_name_H-M   'P 1'
#
loop_
_entity.id
_entity.type
_entity.pdbx_description
1 polymer ?
#
loop_
_entity_poly.entity_id
_entity_poly.type
_entity_poly.pdbx_seq_one_letter_code
_entity_poly.pdbx_strand_id
1 'polypeptide(L)'
;MAFGESGGRGGFGGRGGGRGGRGGDRGGRGGGRGGGRGGFASRGGDRGGRGGGRGGGRGGGRGAPRGRGAGGRGGARGGGGANTVVEPHRHAGVFIAKGKDHMLVTKNLVPGDSVYGEKRISIDGGVEGTKTEYRVWNPFRSKLAAGVLGGLDEIFIKPGAKVLYLGAASGTSVSHVADIVGPEGNVYAVEFSPRSGRDLINMAKKRTNVIPIVEDARLPNKYRMLLPLVDVIFADVAQPDQARIVSHNAESFLKEGGHIVISIKASCVDSTLPPETIFASEVQFLKEHNFKPLEQVTLEPYERDHAMVTATYYRHGVPPKA
;
A
#
# COMPACT_ATOMS: atom_id res chain seq x y z
N MET A 1 49.79 43.48 -17.79
CA MET A 1 50.68 43.08 -16.67
C MET A 1 49.96 41.98 -15.91
N ALA A 2 50.52 40.88 -15.45
CA ALA A 2 51.75 40.14 -15.69
C ALA A 2 51.46 38.75 -15.05
N PHE A 3 52.11 37.72 -15.56
CA PHE A 3 52.12 36.35 -15.03
C PHE A 3 52.71 36.28 -13.61
N GLY A 4 52.41 35.21 -12.88
CA GLY A 4 53.09 34.83 -11.63
C GLY A 4 52.29 33.76 -10.87
N GLU A 5 52.34 32.49 -11.27
CA GLU A 5 53.27 31.44 -10.82
C GLU A 5 53.08 30.89 -9.39
N SER A 6 53.18 29.57 -9.37
CA SER A 6 53.12 28.59 -8.30
C SER A 6 54.24 28.67 -7.26
N GLY A 7 53.98 28.07 -6.08
CA GLY A 7 54.99 27.30 -5.36
C GLY A 7 55.10 27.60 -3.86
N GLY A 8 55.11 26.54 -3.05
CA GLY A 8 55.48 26.67 -1.63
C GLY A 8 55.11 25.47 -0.75
N ARG A 9 55.87 24.38 -0.84
CA ARG A 9 55.90 23.28 0.16
C ARG A 9 56.63 23.73 1.43
N GLY A 10 56.19 23.19 2.57
CA GLY A 10 56.96 23.02 3.82
C GLY A 10 55.96 22.76 4.96
N GLY A 11 56.04 21.73 5.80
CA GLY A 11 57.12 20.82 6.16
C GLY A 11 57.22 20.78 7.69
N PHE A 12 57.31 19.57 8.26
CA PHE A 12 57.61 19.23 9.68
C PHE A 12 56.47 19.45 10.70
N GLY A 13 56.16 18.57 11.64
CA GLY A 13 56.88 17.40 12.17
C GLY A 13 56.90 17.47 13.71
N GLY A 14 56.60 16.35 14.39
CA GLY A 14 56.78 16.20 15.86
C GLY A 14 55.47 15.86 16.59
N ARG A 15 55.09 14.62 16.94
CA ARG A 15 55.74 13.50 17.65
C ARG A 15 55.61 13.60 19.18
N GLY A 16 54.88 12.64 19.74
CA GLY A 16 55.10 12.03 21.06
C GLY A 16 54.33 12.66 22.23
N GLY A 17 53.81 11.91 23.18
CA GLY A 17 53.85 10.47 23.36
C GLY A 17 53.48 10.05 24.80
N GLY A 18 52.89 8.87 24.92
CA GLY A 18 52.94 7.98 26.11
C GLY A 18 52.10 8.36 27.34
N ARG A 19 51.88 7.46 28.30
CA ARG A 19 52.12 6.00 28.41
C ARG A 19 51.55 5.58 29.78
N GLY A 20 51.07 4.33 29.88
CA GLY A 20 51.00 3.56 31.15
C GLY A 20 49.74 3.80 31.99
N GLY A 21 49.22 2.83 32.75
CA GLY A 21 49.63 1.48 33.12
C GLY A 21 48.51 0.94 34.05
N ARG A 22 48.08 -0.33 33.94
CA ARG A 22 48.65 -1.58 34.48
C ARG A 22 48.05 -2.01 35.84
N GLY A 23 47.57 -3.26 35.87
CA GLY A 23 47.46 -4.12 37.06
C GLY A 23 46.19 -3.94 37.89
N GLY A 24 45.56 -4.95 38.46
CA GLY A 24 45.83 -6.38 38.65
C GLY A 24 44.67 -6.92 39.53
N ASP A 25 44.08 -8.08 39.24
CA ASP A 25 44.45 -9.42 39.71
C ASP A 25 43.87 -9.83 41.08
N ARG A 26 43.42 -11.09 41.15
CA ARG A 26 43.03 -11.92 42.32
C ARG A 26 41.64 -11.66 42.94
N GLY A 27 40.83 -12.66 43.30
CA GLY A 27 41.01 -14.11 43.34
C GLY A 27 40.11 -14.73 44.44
N GLY A 28 39.84 -16.04 44.35
CA GLY A 28 39.39 -16.90 45.46
C GLY A 28 37.91 -17.33 45.41
N ARG A 29 37.61 -18.61 45.09
CA ARG A 29 37.40 -19.76 46.02
C ARG A 29 36.15 -19.59 46.91
N GLY A 30 35.22 -20.51 47.04
CA GLY A 30 35.10 -21.91 46.61
C GLY A 30 34.01 -22.63 47.41
N GLY A 31 33.70 -23.88 47.02
CA GLY A 31 32.93 -24.88 47.79
C GLY A 31 31.41 -24.82 47.61
N GLY A 32 30.64 -25.86 47.31
CA GLY A 32 30.90 -27.30 47.27
C GLY A 32 30.06 -28.04 48.32
N ARG A 33 29.23 -29.01 47.85
CA ARG A 33 28.42 -30.01 48.59
C ARG A 33 27.13 -29.46 49.24
N GLY A 34 26.00 -30.14 49.26
CA GLY A 34 25.49 -31.48 48.90
C GLY A 34 23.98 -31.42 49.19
N GLY A 35 23.05 -32.28 48.79
CA GLY A 35 23.07 -33.70 48.46
C GLY A 35 21.75 -34.29 49.03
N GLY A 36 21.14 -35.24 48.31
CA GLY A 36 20.09 -36.15 48.81
C GLY A 36 18.66 -35.75 48.40
N ARG A 37 18.00 -36.46 47.48
CA ARG A 37 17.47 -37.85 47.48
C ARG A 37 16.11 -38.00 48.18
N GLY A 38 15.17 -38.59 47.45
CA GLY A 38 13.92 -39.19 47.92
C GLY A 38 12.73 -38.71 47.06
N GLY A 39 12.19 -39.45 46.08
CA GLY A 39 12.32 -40.86 45.77
C GLY A 39 11.13 -41.67 46.31
N PHE A 40 10.15 -41.87 45.42
CA PHE A 40 9.27 -43.03 45.28
C PHE A 40 8.02 -43.26 46.16
N ALA A 41 6.98 -43.63 45.41
CA ALA A 41 6.06 -44.76 45.58
C ALA A 41 4.59 -44.34 45.77
N SER A 42 3.57 -45.03 45.27
CA SER A 42 3.40 -46.11 44.29
C SER A 42 1.90 -46.46 44.29
N ARG A 43 1.36 -46.86 43.13
CA ARG A 43 0.32 -47.89 42.90
C ARG A 43 -0.09 -47.75 41.43
N GLY A 44 0.24 -48.63 40.48
CA GLY A 44 0.46 -50.09 40.54
C GLY A 44 -0.89 -50.78 40.76
N GLY A 45 -1.44 -51.63 39.90
CA GLY A 45 -1.12 -52.26 38.61
C GLY A 45 -2.46 -52.86 38.12
N ASP A 46 -2.63 -53.91 37.33
CA ASP A 46 -1.84 -54.79 36.48
C ASP A 46 -2.84 -55.84 35.93
N ARG A 47 -2.44 -56.61 34.89
CA ARG A 47 -3.09 -57.81 34.29
C ARG A 47 -4.30 -57.55 33.39
N GLY A 48 -4.48 -58.19 32.22
CA GLY A 48 -3.95 -59.41 31.58
C GLY A 48 -5.09 -59.84 30.62
N GLY A 49 -4.91 -60.15 29.33
CA GLY A 49 -4.23 -61.32 28.80
C GLY A 49 -5.23 -62.42 28.40
N ARG A 50 -5.16 -62.89 27.14
CA ARG A 50 -5.91 -64.00 26.46
C ARG A 50 -7.31 -63.66 25.92
N GLY A 51 -7.70 -64.09 24.71
CA GLY A 51 -7.04 -64.93 23.70
C GLY A 51 -8.07 -65.53 22.72
N GLY A 52 -7.60 -65.86 21.50
CA GLY A 52 -8.20 -66.80 20.54
C GLY A 52 -9.45 -66.31 19.80
N GLY A 53 -9.65 -66.49 18.49
CA GLY A 53 -9.01 -67.33 17.49
C GLY A 53 -10.07 -67.95 16.57
N ARG A 54 -9.73 -68.14 15.28
CA ARG A 54 -10.47 -68.84 14.18
C ARG A 54 -11.58 -68.01 13.49
N GLY A 55 -11.68 -67.97 12.17
CA GLY A 55 -10.94 -68.67 11.11
C GLY A 55 -11.63 -68.51 9.75
N GLY A 56 -10.89 -68.82 8.68
CA GLY A 56 -11.37 -69.13 7.32
C GLY A 56 -11.70 -67.89 6.45
N GLY A 57 -11.25 -67.73 5.21
CA GLY A 57 -10.58 -68.64 4.29
C GLY A 57 -11.17 -68.50 2.89
N ARG A 58 -10.31 -68.11 1.94
CA ARG A 58 -10.30 -68.44 0.49
C ARG A 58 -11.23 -67.72 -0.50
N GLY A 59 -10.56 -67.29 -1.59
CA GLY A 59 -11.05 -67.30 -2.97
C GLY A 59 -11.61 -65.95 -3.43
N GLY A 60 -11.25 -65.38 -4.58
CA GLY A 60 -10.48 -65.80 -5.74
C GLY A 60 -10.68 -64.70 -6.78
N GLY A 61 -9.63 -64.33 -7.52
CA GLY A 61 -9.66 -63.18 -8.42
C GLY A 61 -10.51 -63.37 -9.67
N ARG A 62 -10.80 -62.25 -10.36
CA ARG A 62 -10.82 -62.08 -11.82
C ARG A 62 -11.32 -60.67 -12.20
N GLY A 63 -10.64 -60.05 -13.15
CA GLY A 63 -11.26 -59.20 -14.17
C GLY A 63 -11.33 -57.70 -13.90
N ALA A 64 -10.44 -56.94 -14.55
CA ALA A 64 -10.59 -55.51 -14.81
C ALA A 64 -11.76 -55.25 -15.82
N PRO A 65 -12.19 -54.00 -16.08
CA PRO A 65 -11.35 -53.07 -16.83
C PRO A 65 -11.27 -51.65 -16.25
N ARG A 66 -10.08 -51.06 -16.44
CA ARG A 66 -9.76 -49.64 -16.21
C ARG A 66 -10.72 -48.71 -16.96
N GLY A 67 -11.49 -47.93 -16.19
CA GLY A 67 -12.26 -46.80 -16.69
C GLY A 67 -11.35 -45.68 -17.18
N ARG A 68 -11.49 -45.36 -18.47
CA ARG A 68 -10.92 -44.22 -19.18
C ARG A 68 -11.59 -42.94 -18.69
N GLY A 69 -11.06 -42.33 -17.62
CA GLY A 69 -11.46 -40.99 -17.16
C GLY A 69 -10.85 -39.92 -18.05
N ALA A 70 -11.56 -39.57 -19.13
CA ALA A 70 -11.20 -38.48 -20.01
C ALA A 70 -11.17 -37.15 -19.24
N GLY A 71 -10.05 -36.45 -19.37
CA GLY A 71 -9.90 -35.07 -18.93
C GLY A 71 -10.93 -34.19 -19.64
N GLY A 72 -11.86 -33.67 -18.86
CA GLY A 72 -12.78 -32.61 -19.24
C GLY A 72 -12.76 -31.55 -18.16
N ARG A 73 -11.63 -30.81 -18.04
CA ARG A 73 -11.65 -29.48 -17.40
C ARG A 73 -12.43 -28.56 -18.33
N GLY A 74 -13.75 -28.67 -18.28
CA GLY A 74 -14.66 -27.67 -18.77
C GLY A 74 -14.46 -26.42 -17.93
N GLY A 75 -13.57 -25.54 -18.38
CA GLY A 75 -13.56 -24.16 -17.94
C GLY A 75 -14.96 -23.62 -18.19
N ALA A 76 -15.67 -23.31 -17.11
CA ALA A 76 -16.94 -22.63 -17.16
C ALA A 76 -16.73 -21.32 -17.94
N ARG A 77 -17.10 -21.34 -19.22
CA ARG A 77 -17.27 -20.14 -20.03
C ARG A 77 -18.26 -19.27 -19.30
N GLY A 78 -17.84 -18.02 -19.06
CA GLY A 78 -18.55 -17.04 -18.27
C GLY A 78 -20.02 -16.96 -18.63
N GLY A 79 -20.86 -17.23 -17.64
CA GLY A 79 -22.27 -16.90 -17.69
C GLY A 79 -22.46 -15.39 -17.51
N GLY A 80 -23.34 -14.81 -18.34
CA GLY A 80 -24.02 -13.56 -18.03
C GLY A 80 -23.33 -12.30 -18.52
N GLY A 81 -23.24 -12.12 -19.84
CA GLY A 81 -23.17 -10.77 -20.42
C GLY A 81 -24.48 -10.05 -20.18
N ALA A 82 -24.72 -9.57 -18.97
CA ALA A 82 -25.72 -8.53 -18.75
C ALA A 82 -25.28 -7.33 -19.59
N ASN A 83 -26.15 -6.84 -20.49
CA ASN A 83 -25.89 -5.64 -21.28
C ASN A 83 -25.58 -4.49 -20.31
N THR A 84 -24.29 -4.24 -20.10
CA THR A 84 -23.81 -3.29 -19.11
C THR A 84 -23.39 -2.07 -19.90
N VAL A 85 -24.11 -0.96 -19.71
CA VAL A 85 -23.81 0.31 -20.36
C VAL A 85 -22.79 1.03 -19.49
N VAL A 86 -21.69 1.49 -20.07
CA VAL A 86 -20.68 2.27 -19.34
C VAL A 86 -20.85 3.74 -19.69
N GLU A 87 -21.10 4.55 -18.67
CA GLU A 87 -21.25 6.00 -18.77
C GLU A 87 -20.09 6.72 -18.06
N PRO A 88 -19.66 7.89 -18.54
CA PRO A 88 -18.67 8.70 -17.84
C PRO A 88 -19.21 9.20 -16.50
N HIS A 89 -18.37 9.17 -15.46
CA HIS A 89 -18.64 9.83 -14.17
C HIS A 89 -18.35 11.34 -14.29
N ARG A 90 -18.76 12.14 -13.29
CA ARG A 90 -18.37 13.55 -13.18
C ARG A 90 -16.85 13.78 -13.11
N HIS A 91 -16.10 12.78 -12.62
CA HIS A 91 -14.65 12.86 -12.51
C HIS A 91 -14.02 12.26 -13.76
N ALA A 92 -13.11 13.00 -14.40
CA ALA A 92 -12.44 12.55 -15.60
C ALA A 92 -11.66 11.24 -15.36
N GLY A 93 -11.80 10.28 -16.28
CA GLY A 93 -11.15 8.97 -16.20
C GLY A 93 -11.87 7.93 -15.32
N VAL A 94 -12.94 8.32 -14.63
CA VAL A 94 -13.81 7.43 -13.86
C VAL A 94 -15.13 7.22 -14.61
N PHE A 95 -15.69 6.02 -14.54
CA PHE A 95 -16.91 5.64 -15.24
C PHE A 95 -17.86 4.88 -14.31
N ILE A 96 -19.14 4.85 -14.67
CA ILE A 96 -20.17 4.04 -14.01
C ILE A 96 -20.64 2.98 -15.00
N ALA A 97 -20.52 1.72 -14.63
CA ALA A 97 -21.15 0.61 -15.32
C ALA A 97 -22.58 0.44 -14.79
N LYS A 98 -23.58 0.79 -15.61
CA LYS A 98 -25.00 0.58 -15.33
C LYS A 98 -25.41 -0.84 -15.73
N GLY A 99 -25.86 -1.60 -14.74
CA GLY A 99 -26.50 -2.91 -14.92
C GLY A 99 -27.58 -3.09 -13.86
N LYS A 100 -27.72 -4.32 -13.33
CA LYS A 100 -28.61 -4.58 -12.19
C LYS A 100 -28.20 -3.80 -10.93
N ASP A 101 -26.88 -3.72 -10.71
CA ASP A 101 -26.26 -2.90 -9.69
C ASP A 101 -25.32 -1.91 -10.40
N HIS A 102 -25.34 -0.64 -9.99
CA HIS A 102 -24.39 0.36 -10.50
C HIS A 102 -23.01 0.11 -9.90
N MET A 103 -21.99 -0.01 -10.75
CA MET A 103 -20.62 -0.26 -10.31
C MET A 103 -19.71 0.87 -10.77
N LEU A 104 -18.83 1.34 -9.88
CA LEU A 104 -17.75 2.25 -10.25
C LEU A 104 -16.67 1.48 -11.01
N VAL A 105 -16.21 2.02 -12.14
CA VAL A 105 -15.21 1.35 -12.98
C VAL A 105 -14.16 2.32 -13.52
N THR A 106 -12.96 1.81 -13.77
CA THR A 106 -11.85 2.53 -14.45
C THR A 106 -11.48 1.81 -15.75
N LYS A 107 -11.01 2.55 -16.75
CA LYS A 107 -10.54 1.96 -18.01
C LYS A 107 -9.23 1.22 -17.78
N ASN A 108 -9.16 -0.06 -18.11
CA ASN A 108 -7.96 -0.87 -17.87
C ASN A 108 -6.84 -0.44 -18.82
N LEU A 109 -5.68 -0.08 -18.26
CA LEU A 109 -4.49 0.23 -19.05
C LEU A 109 -3.82 -1.04 -19.63
N VAL A 110 -4.00 -2.20 -18.99
CA VAL A 110 -3.42 -3.49 -19.39
C VAL A 110 -4.55 -4.51 -19.58
N PRO A 111 -5.22 -4.51 -20.75
CA PRO A 111 -6.32 -5.45 -21.03
C PRO A 111 -5.90 -6.90 -20.82
N GLY A 112 -6.82 -7.75 -20.34
CA GLY A 112 -6.54 -9.16 -20.06
C GLY A 112 -6.00 -9.44 -18.65
N ASP A 113 -5.43 -8.46 -17.95
CA ASP A 113 -4.87 -8.61 -16.62
C ASP A 113 -5.77 -8.01 -15.51
N SER A 114 -5.97 -8.78 -14.44
CA SER A 114 -6.56 -8.30 -13.18
C SER A 114 -5.47 -8.22 -12.11
N VAL A 115 -5.51 -7.21 -11.25
CA VAL A 115 -4.46 -7.00 -10.23
C VAL A 115 -4.73 -7.83 -8.98
N TYR A 116 -5.98 -7.84 -8.50
CA TYR A 116 -6.37 -8.49 -7.24
C TYR A 116 -7.60 -9.39 -7.40
N GLY A 117 -7.90 -9.81 -8.63
CA GLY A 117 -9.01 -10.70 -8.97
C GLY A 117 -10.37 -9.98 -9.07
N GLU A 118 -10.37 -8.67 -9.27
CA GLU A 118 -11.57 -7.87 -9.49
C GLU A 118 -12.32 -8.25 -10.78
N LYS A 119 -13.64 -8.00 -10.79
CA LYS A 119 -14.47 -8.20 -11.98
C LYS A 119 -14.05 -7.21 -13.07
N ARG A 120 -14.05 -7.68 -14.31
CA ARG A 120 -13.69 -6.91 -15.50
C ARG A 120 -14.84 -6.93 -16.49
N ILE A 121 -15.04 -5.82 -17.18
CA ILE A 121 -16.14 -5.62 -18.14
C ILE A 121 -15.49 -5.27 -19.47
N SER A 122 -15.71 -6.10 -20.49
CA SER A 122 -15.23 -5.85 -21.84
C SER A 122 -16.36 -5.32 -22.70
N ILE A 123 -16.13 -4.20 -23.38
CA ILE A 123 -17.05 -3.60 -24.35
C ILE A 123 -16.34 -3.57 -25.70
N ASP A 124 -17.03 -4.05 -26.73
CA ASP A 124 -16.53 -3.98 -28.10
C ASP A 124 -16.58 -2.53 -28.58
N GLY A 125 -15.43 -1.96 -28.90
CA GLY A 125 -15.23 -0.51 -29.09
C GLY A 125 -15.72 0.06 -30.41
N GLY A 126 -16.64 -0.61 -31.13
CA GLY A 126 -17.20 -0.17 -32.41
C GLY A 126 -16.24 -0.14 -33.61
N VAL A 127 -14.94 0.08 -33.36
CA VAL A 127 -13.86 -0.04 -34.36
C VAL A 127 -13.38 -1.48 -34.37
N GLU A 128 -13.45 -2.12 -35.54
CA GLU A 128 -13.19 -3.55 -35.74
C GLU A 128 -11.95 -4.06 -34.98
N GLY A 129 -12.19 -4.89 -33.96
CA GLY A 129 -11.15 -5.64 -33.25
C GLY A 129 -10.64 -5.05 -31.93
N THR A 130 -10.89 -3.77 -31.62
CA THR A 130 -10.45 -3.17 -30.35
C THR A 130 -11.48 -3.36 -29.24
N LYS A 131 -11.20 -4.30 -28.32
CA LYS A 131 -11.98 -4.47 -27.08
C LYS A 131 -11.48 -3.50 -26.02
N THR A 132 -12.33 -2.60 -25.56
CA THR A 132 -12.02 -1.77 -24.41
C THR A 132 -12.43 -2.51 -23.14
N GLU A 133 -11.49 -2.65 -22.22
CA GLU A 133 -11.73 -3.34 -20.96
C GLU A 133 -11.79 -2.33 -19.80
N TYR A 134 -12.75 -2.52 -18.91
CA TYR A 134 -12.94 -1.76 -17.69
C TYR A 134 -12.79 -2.67 -16.48
N ARG A 135 -12.29 -2.12 -15.37
CA ARG A 135 -12.10 -2.82 -14.10
C ARG A 135 -13.04 -2.25 -13.05
N VAL A 136 -13.72 -3.13 -12.32
CA VAL A 136 -14.57 -2.71 -11.20
C VAL A 136 -13.71 -2.20 -10.05
N TRP A 137 -14.03 -0.99 -9.58
CA TRP A 137 -13.36 -0.34 -8.48
C TRP A 137 -14.20 -0.46 -7.21
N ASN A 138 -13.72 -1.27 -6.26
CA ASN A 138 -14.48 -1.59 -5.05
C ASN A 138 -14.29 -0.51 -3.95
N PRO A 139 -15.36 0.21 -3.52
CA PRO A 139 -15.28 1.22 -2.48
C PRO A 139 -14.92 0.66 -1.10
N PHE A 140 -15.26 -0.59 -0.79
CA PHE A 140 -14.88 -1.25 0.47
C PHE A 140 -13.40 -1.67 0.54
N ARG A 141 -12.65 -1.51 -0.56
CA ARG A 141 -11.21 -1.80 -0.62
C ARG A 141 -10.36 -0.58 -0.93
N SER A 142 -10.98 0.51 -1.36
CA SER A 142 -10.29 1.71 -1.82
C SER A 142 -10.99 2.94 -1.27
N LYS A 143 -10.30 3.63 -0.36
CA LYS A 143 -10.81 4.84 0.29
C LYS A 143 -11.07 5.97 -0.70
N LEU A 144 -10.29 6.03 -1.78
CA LEU A 144 -10.53 6.95 -2.88
C LEU A 144 -11.83 6.64 -3.64
N ALA A 145 -12.14 5.36 -3.90
CA ALA A 145 -13.44 4.99 -4.49
C ALA A 145 -14.60 5.29 -3.54
N ALA A 146 -14.42 5.03 -2.24
CA ALA A 146 -15.40 5.42 -1.22
C ALA A 146 -15.63 6.93 -1.23
N GLY A 147 -14.59 7.75 -1.35
CA GLY A 147 -14.71 9.21 -1.44
C GLY A 147 -15.42 9.67 -2.72
N VAL A 148 -15.12 9.04 -3.87
CA VAL A 148 -15.82 9.32 -5.14
C VAL A 148 -17.32 9.02 -5.03
N LEU A 149 -17.69 7.87 -4.46
CA LEU A 149 -19.10 7.52 -4.25
C LEU A 149 -19.76 8.31 -3.11
N GLY A 150 -18.97 8.73 -2.11
CA GLY A 150 -19.40 9.58 -1.00
C GLY A 150 -19.65 11.03 -1.41
N GLY A 151 -19.32 11.40 -2.65
CA GLY A 151 -19.67 12.70 -3.21
C GLY A 151 -18.59 13.77 -3.13
N LEU A 152 -17.30 13.41 -3.01
CA LEU A 152 -16.17 14.37 -3.11
C LEU A 152 -16.20 15.17 -4.41
N ASP A 153 -16.40 16.49 -4.35
CA ASP A 153 -16.61 17.36 -5.52
C ASP A 153 -15.47 17.27 -6.53
N GLU A 154 -14.22 17.30 -6.07
CA GLU A 154 -13.03 17.16 -6.89
C GLU A 154 -12.00 16.26 -6.22
N ILE A 155 -11.55 15.22 -6.96
CA ILE A 155 -10.44 14.36 -6.52
C ILE A 155 -9.09 14.83 -7.06
N PHE A 156 -9.08 15.82 -7.98
CA PHE A 156 -7.91 16.40 -8.66
C PHE A 156 -7.05 15.44 -9.50
N ILE A 157 -7.27 14.13 -9.37
CA ILE A 157 -6.67 13.08 -10.19
C ILE A 157 -7.43 13.04 -11.52
N LYS A 158 -6.76 13.51 -12.57
CA LYS A 158 -7.29 13.56 -13.94
C LYS A 158 -6.34 12.89 -14.92
N PRO A 159 -6.81 12.50 -16.12
CA PRO A 159 -5.94 12.02 -17.18
C PRO A 159 -4.78 13.00 -17.45
N GLY A 160 -3.56 12.49 -17.55
CA GLY A 160 -2.34 13.27 -17.75
C GLY A 160 -1.72 13.89 -16.49
N ALA A 161 -2.36 13.80 -15.32
CA ALA A 161 -1.82 14.36 -14.08
C ALA A 161 -0.63 13.56 -13.54
N LYS A 162 0.28 14.22 -12.81
CA LYS A 162 1.32 13.56 -12.03
C LYS A 162 0.87 13.43 -10.58
N VAL A 163 0.75 12.20 -10.09
CA VAL A 163 0.23 11.89 -8.75
C VAL A 163 1.31 11.27 -7.89
N LEU A 164 1.53 11.79 -6.70
CA LEU A 164 2.30 11.13 -5.64
C LEU A 164 1.35 10.41 -4.71
N TYR A 165 1.48 9.09 -4.61
CA TYR A 165 0.66 8.24 -3.75
C TYR A 165 1.50 7.80 -2.54
N LEU A 166 1.14 8.28 -1.35
CA LEU A 166 1.79 7.93 -0.08
C LEU A 166 1.02 6.79 0.60
N GLY A 167 1.70 5.67 0.89
CA GLY A 167 1.06 4.49 1.49
C GLY A 167 0.44 3.58 0.42
N ALA A 168 1.21 3.25 -0.62
CA ALA A 168 0.72 2.47 -1.76
C ALA A 168 0.37 1.01 -1.44
N ALA A 169 0.85 0.46 -0.33
CA ALA A 169 0.70 -0.93 0.08
C ALA A 169 1.04 -1.89 -1.06
N SER A 170 0.14 -2.83 -1.39
CA SER A 170 0.32 -3.78 -2.49
C SER A 170 -0.05 -3.22 -3.88
N GLY A 171 -0.49 -1.95 -3.96
CA GLY A 171 -0.82 -1.30 -5.22
C GLY A 171 -2.23 -1.54 -5.76
N THR A 172 -3.17 -2.03 -4.94
CA THR A 172 -4.58 -2.26 -5.33
C THR A 172 -5.24 -0.97 -5.81
N SER A 173 -5.30 0.07 -4.97
CA SER A 173 -5.85 1.39 -5.30
C SER A 173 -4.97 2.14 -6.30
N VAL A 174 -3.63 2.02 -6.17
CA VAL A 174 -2.66 2.64 -7.08
C VAL A 174 -2.91 2.21 -8.53
N SER A 175 -3.28 0.95 -8.75
CA SER A 175 -3.59 0.47 -10.10
C SER A 175 -4.80 1.16 -10.72
N HIS A 176 -5.80 1.56 -9.93
CA HIS A 176 -6.96 2.33 -10.42
C HIS A 176 -6.59 3.80 -10.64
N VAL A 177 -5.78 4.39 -9.76
CA VAL A 177 -5.25 5.75 -9.97
C VAL A 177 -4.42 5.82 -11.26
N ALA A 178 -3.60 4.82 -11.52
CA ALA A 178 -2.82 4.71 -12.76
C ALA A 178 -3.71 4.56 -14.00
N ASP A 179 -4.81 3.81 -13.89
CA ASP A 179 -5.81 3.67 -14.96
C ASP A 179 -6.51 5.03 -15.25
N ILE A 180 -6.82 5.84 -14.22
CA ILE A 180 -7.46 7.15 -14.35
C ILE A 180 -6.52 8.18 -14.97
N VAL A 181 -5.29 8.23 -14.48
CA VAL A 181 -4.23 9.13 -14.98
C VAL A 181 -3.85 8.79 -16.42
N GLY A 182 -3.95 7.51 -16.80
CA GLY A 182 -3.69 7.05 -18.16
C GLY A 182 -2.19 7.07 -18.54
N PRO A 183 -1.88 6.82 -19.82
CA PRO A 183 -0.50 6.64 -20.28
C PRO A 183 0.34 7.93 -20.31
N GLU A 184 -0.31 9.09 -20.36
CA GLU A 184 0.38 10.40 -20.44
C GLU A 184 0.81 10.95 -19.07
N GLY A 185 0.15 10.52 -18.00
CA GLY A 185 0.52 10.92 -16.65
C GLY A 185 1.31 9.86 -15.91
N ASN A 186 1.71 10.16 -14.68
CA ASN A 186 2.57 9.29 -13.88
C ASN A 186 2.05 9.16 -12.45
N VAL A 187 2.18 7.97 -11.88
CA VAL A 187 1.89 7.71 -10.47
C VAL A 187 3.17 7.28 -9.77
N TYR A 188 3.65 8.10 -8.83
CA TYR A 188 4.78 7.82 -7.97
C TYR A 188 4.26 7.17 -6.70
N ALA A 189 4.46 5.87 -6.54
CA ALA A 189 3.86 5.09 -5.46
C ALA A 189 4.90 4.79 -4.37
N VAL A 190 4.76 5.47 -3.23
CA VAL A 190 5.66 5.33 -2.08
C VAL A 190 5.12 4.29 -1.11
N GLU A 191 5.93 3.30 -0.79
CA GLU A 191 5.61 2.25 0.18
C GLU A 191 6.82 1.93 1.05
N PHE A 192 6.64 1.83 2.36
CA PHE A 192 7.74 1.54 3.28
C PHE A 192 8.04 0.04 3.38
N SER A 193 7.00 -0.81 3.37
CA SER A 193 7.16 -2.25 3.59
C SER A 193 7.84 -2.93 2.41
N PRO A 194 8.98 -3.62 2.60
CA PRO A 194 9.62 -4.37 1.51
C PRO A 194 8.75 -5.52 0.98
N ARG A 195 7.87 -6.08 1.82
CA ARG A 195 6.95 -7.14 1.41
C ARG A 195 5.89 -6.60 0.45
N SER A 196 5.20 -5.54 0.86
CA SER A 196 4.20 -4.86 0.03
C SER A 196 4.84 -4.26 -1.22
N GLY A 197 6.06 -3.73 -1.08
CA GLY A 197 6.87 -3.21 -2.18
C GLY A 197 7.15 -4.25 -3.28
N ARG A 198 7.30 -5.54 -2.95
CA ARG A 198 7.44 -6.59 -3.98
C ARG A 198 6.20 -6.71 -4.85
N ASP A 199 5.02 -6.69 -4.23
CA ASP A 199 3.74 -6.76 -4.94
C ASP A 199 3.51 -5.49 -5.77
N LEU A 200 3.82 -4.32 -5.20
CA LEU A 200 3.78 -3.04 -5.89
C LEU A 200 4.69 -3.01 -7.13
N ILE A 201 5.92 -3.50 -7.02
CA ILE A 201 6.86 -3.63 -8.14
C ILE A 201 6.31 -4.59 -9.20
N ASN A 202 5.73 -5.71 -8.81
CA ASN A 202 5.15 -6.68 -9.76
C ASN A 202 3.96 -6.08 -10.52
N MET A 203 3.15 -5.25 -9.86
CA MET A 203 2.07 -4.49 -10.52
C MET A 203 2.64 -3.43 -11.47
N ALA A 204 3.65 -2.66 -11.03
CA ALA A 204 4.31 -1.63 -11.82
C ALA A 204 5.06 -2.18 -13.06
N LYS A 205 5.55 -3.42 -13.02
CA LYS A 205 6.13 -4.08 -14.22
C LYS A 205 5.16 -4.14 -15.40
N LYS A 206 3.86 -4.27 -15.10
CA LYS A 206 2.82 -4.34 -16.14
C LYS A 206 2.30 -2.95 -16.53
N ARG A 207 2.31 -1.99 -15.59
CA ARG A 207 1.84 -0.61 -15.80
C ARG A 207 3.00 0.37 -15.83
N THR A 208 3.40 0.76 -17.04
CA THR A 208 4.58 1.60 -17.29
C THR A 208 4.48 3.02 -16.72
N ASN A 209 3.28 3.50 -16.43
CA ASN A 209 3.04 4.81 -15.83
C ASN A 209 3.17 4.84 -14.29
N VAL A 210 3.41 3.69 -13.64
CA VAL A 210 3.61 3.59 -12.19
C VAL A 210 5.09 3.43 -11.87
N ILE A 211 5.62 4.33 -11.03
CA ILE A 211 6.99 4.28 -10.53
C ILE A 211 6.95 3.86 -9.05
N PRO A 212 7.34 2.61 -8.71
CA PRO A 212 7.33 2.13 -7.34
C PRO A 212 8.56 2.64 -6.58
N ILE A 213 8.35 3.17 -5.38
CA ILE A 213 9.40 3.72 -4.52
C ILE A 213 9.30 3.05 -3.16
N VAL A 214 10.27 2.19 -2.84
CA VAL A 214 10.30 1.44 -1.58
C VAL A 214 11.16 2.19 -0.56
N GLU A 215 10.61 3.24 0.05
CA GLU A 215 11.27 4.11 1.02
C GLU A 215 10.28 4.64 2.07
N ASP A 216 10.81 5.19 3.17
CA ASP A 216 10.00 5.83 4.21
C ASP A 216 9.48 7.21 3.76
N ALA A 217 8.15 7.37 3.72
CA ALA A 217 7.48 8.61 3.36
C ALA A 217 7.83 9.80 4.28
N ARG A 218 8.30 9.54 5.52
CA ARG A 218 8.77 10.57 6.46
C ARG A 218 10.04 11.30 6.00
N LEU A 219 10.79 10.71 5.07
CA LEU A 219 12.11 11.17 4.63
C LEU A 219 12.13 11.46 3.13
N PRO A 220 11.43 12.51 2.64
CA PRO A 220 11.33 12.82 1.21
C PRO A 220 12.69 13.03 0.52
N ASN A 221 13.70 13.48 1.27
CA ASN A 221 15.07 13.66 0.78
C ASN A 221 15.68 12.38 0.19
N LYS A 222 15.30 11.19 0.66
CA LYS A 222 15.86 9.91 0.19
C LYS A 222 15.46 9.58 -1.25
N TYR A 223 14.24 9.94 -1.65
CA TYR A 223 13.72 9.66 -3.00
C TYR A 223 13.57 10.93 -3.84
N ARG A 224 14.14 12.05 -3.40
CA ARG A 224 14.05 13.33 -4.13
C ARG A 224 14.53 13.28 -5.57
N MET A 225 15.45 12.37 -5.89
CA MET A 225 16.00 12.21 -7.24
C MET A 225 15.06 11.48 -8.19
N LEU A 226 14.04 10.80 -7.66
CA LEU A 226 13.12 9.97 -8.43
C LEU A 226 11.83 10.72 -8.83
N LEU A 227 11.50 11.82 -8.14
CA LEU A 227 10.25 12.56 -8.35
C LEU A 227 10.52 13.96 -8.93
N PRO A 228 9.83 14.34 -10.03
CA PRO A 228 9.65 15.73 -10.39
C PRO A 228 8.58 16.38 -9.51
N LEU A 229 8.27 17.65 -9.77
CA LEU A 229 7.10 18.29 -9.17
C LEU A 229 5.80 17.62 -9.66
N VAL A 230 4.92 17.28 -8.72
CA VAL A 230 3.64 16.59 -8.93
C VAL A 230 2.46 17.57 -8.81
N ASP A 231 1.33 17.20 -9.41
CA ASP A 231 0.11 17.99 -9.40
C ASP A 231 -0.76 17.68 -8.18
N VAL A 232 -0.78 16.41 -7.76
CA VAL A 232 -1.63 15.91 -6.67
C VAL A 232 -0.86 14.96 -5.76
N ILE A 233 -1.06 15.08 -4.45
CA ILE A 233 -0.65 14.05 -3.48
C ILE A 233 -1.91 13.36 -2.95
N PHE A 234 -1.95 12.04 -3.08
CA PHE A 234 -2.93 11.21 -2.37
C PHE A 234 -2.25 10.52 -1.19
N ALA A 235 -2.79 10.70 0.02
CA ALA A 235 -2.20 10.16 1.24
C ALA A 235 -3.15 9.17 1.93
N ASP A 236 -2.74 7.90 1.95
CA ASP A 236 -3.43 6.79 2.62
C ASP A 236 -2.50 6.10 3.65
N VAL A 237 -1.71 6.93 4.34
CA VAL A 237 -0.82 6.48 5.42
C VAL A 237 -1.58 6.47 6.73
N ALA A 238 -1.62 5.32 7.40
CA ALA A 238 -2.21 5.19 8.73
C ALA A 238 -1.13 5.42 9.80
N GLN A 239 -0.74 6.68 10.02
CA GLN A 239 0.26 7.07 11.03
C GLN A 239 -0.26 8.24 11.88
N PRO A 240 0.10 8.33 13.17
CA PRO A 240 -0.29 9.46 14.00
C PRO A 240 0.29 10.80 13.51
N ASP A 241 1.46 10.77 12.85
CA ASP A 241 2.12 11.96 12.28
C ASP A 241 1.77 12.20 10.80
N GLN A 242 0.57 11.79 10.36
CA GLN A 242 0.14 11.83 8.96
C GLN A 242 0.20 13.24 8.36
N ALA A 243 -0.40 14.26 9.00
CA ALA A 243 -0.37 15.63 8.44
C ALA A 243 1.05 16.17 8.28
N ARG A 244 1.98 15.84 9.18
CA ARG A 244 3.40 16.21 9.07
C ARG A 244 4.07 15.52 7.88
N ILE A 245 3.81 14.22 7.68
CA ILE A 245 4.32 13.47 6.52
C ILE A 245 3.85 14.10 5.22
N VAL A 246 2.55 14.43 5.11
CA VAL A 246 1.98 15.05 3.91
C VAL A 246 2.58 16.44 3.68
N SER A 247 2.71 17.25 4.73
CA SER A 247 3.28 18.61 4.64
C SER A 247 4.72 18.59 4.13
N HIS A 248 5.59 17.73 4.71
CA HIS A 248 6.99 17.59 4.26
C HIS A 248 7.09 17.12 2.79
N ASN A 249 6.18 16.24 2.36
CA ASN A 249 6.14 15.77 0.98
C ASN A 249 5.66 16.86 0.02
N ALA A 250 4.66 17.65 0.43
CA ALA A 250 4.15 18.75 -0.37
C ALA A 250 5.20 19.85 -0.57
N GLU A 251 5.92 20.24 0.48
CA GLU A 251 7.01 21.22 0.40
C GLU A 251 8.12 20.79 -0.58
N SER A 252 8.36 19.48 -0.67
CA SER A 252 9.40 18.91 -1.53
C SER A 252 8.94 18.75 -2.97
N PHE A 253 7.71 18.28 -3.20
CA PHE A 253 7.28 17.75 -4.50
C PHE A 253 6.01 18.37 -5.07
N LEU A 254 5.16 19.02 -4.27
CA LEU A 254 3.91 19.57 -4.79
C LEU A 254 4.13 20.93 -5.45
N LYS A 255 3.47 21.15 -6.59
CA LYS A 255 3.48 22.44 -7.28
C LYS A 255 2.73 23.52 -6.47
N GLU A 256 3.03 24.78 -6.75
CA GLU A 256 2.19 25.91 -6.30
C GLU A 256 0.76 25.72 -6.82
N GLY A 257 -0.23 25.84 -5.94
CA GLY A 257 -1.62 25.57 -6.27
C GLY A 257 -1.94 24.09 -6.53
N GLY A 258 -1.00 23.18 -6.25
CA GLY A 258 -1.24 21.74 -6.31
C GLY A 258 -2.21 21.28 -5.22
N HIS A 259 -2.74 20.07 -5.38
CA HIS A 259 -3.80 19.58 -4.49
C HIS A 259 -3.33 18.40 -3.64
N ILE A 260 -3.92 18.28 -2.46
CA ILE A 260 -3.77 17.11 -1.60
C ILE A 260 -5.14 16.49 -1.36
N VAL A 261 -5.13 15.16 -1.26
CA VAL A 261 -6.29 14.35 -0.94
C VAL A 261 -5.84 13.39 0.16
N ILE A 262 -6.24 13.66 1.40
CA ILE A 262 -5.81 12.91 2.58
C ILE A 262 -6.96 12.07 3.09
N SER A 263 -6.69 10.77 3.29
CA SER A 263 -7.59 9.88 4.03
C SER A 263 -7.18 9.84 5.50
N ILE A 264 -7.96 10.46 6.37
CA ILE A 264 -7.72 10.48 7.82
C ILE A 264 -8.52 9.36 8.46
N LYS A 265 -7.85 8.52 9.25
CA LYS A 265 -8.49 7.52 10.11
C LYS A 265 -8.34 7.95 11.56
N ALA A 266 -9.44 8.37 12.18
CA ALA A 266 -9.42 8.92 13.54
C ALA A 266 -8.72 7.98 14.54
N SER A 267 -9.07 6.69 14.51
CA SER A 267 -8.52 5.70 15.44
C SER A 267 -7.01 5.46 15.32
N CYS A 268 -6.37 5.88 14.20
CA CYS A 268 -4.93 5.75 14.01
C CYS A 268 -4.16 7.00 14.47
N VAL A 269 -4.85 8.14 14.60
CA VAL A 269 -4.28 9.37 15.16
C VAL A 269 -4.35 9.32 16.68
N ASP A 270 -5.57 9.19 17.22
CA ASP A 270 -5.82 9.04 18.65
C ASP A 270 -7.12 8.24 18.84
N SER A 271 -7.05 7.10 19.54
CA SER A 271 -8.23 6.26 19.80
C SER A 271 -9.06 6.71 21.00
N THR A 272 -8.59 7.70 21.78
CA THR A 272 -9.24 8.16 23.01
C THR A 272 -10.17 9.34 22.78
N LEU A 273 -9.98 10.07 21.68
CA LEU A 273 -10.75 11.25 21.33
C LEU A 273 -11.85 10.95 20.31
N PRO A 274 -12.95 11.72 20.29
CA PRO A 274 -13.96 11.64 19.24
C PRO A 274 -13.37 11.92 17.84
N PRO A 275 -13.82 11.22 16.79
CA PRO A 275 -13.35 11.42 15.42
C PRO A 275 -13.44 12.87 14.92
N GLU A 276 -14.53 13.56 15.26
CA GLU A 276 -14.77 14.95 14.87
C GLU A 276 -13.67 15.91 15.37
N THR A 277 -13.23 15.71 16.62
CA THR A 277 -12.14 16.50 17.22
C THR A 277 -10.83 16.27 16.49
N ILE A 278 -10.55 15.02 16.12
CA ILE A 278 -9.34 14.63 15.40
C ILE A 278 -9.34 15.21 13.98
N PHE A 279 -10.47 15.14 13.28
CA PHE A 279 -10.58 15.75 11.96
C PHE A 279 -10.36 17.26 12.02
N ALA A 280 -10.94 17.94 13.01
CA ALA A 280 -10.72 19.38 13.22
C ALA A 280 -9.25 19.72 13.52
N SER A 281 -8.56 18.93 14.34
CA SER A 281 -7.14 19.15 14.65
C SER A 281 -6.23 18.93 13.44
N GLU A 282 -6.48 17.88 12.64
CA GLU A 282 -5.71 17.62 11.42
C GLU A 282 -5.92 18.72 10.38
N VAL A 283 -7.17 19.17 10.19
CA VAL A 283 -7.49 20.29 9.29
C VAL A 283 -6.81 21.59 9.75
N GLN A 284 -6.74 21.83 11.06
CA GLN A 284 -6.05 22.98 11.62
C GLN A 284 -4.53 22.90 11.39
N PHE A 285 -3.92 21.73 11.58
CA PHE A 285 -2.51 21.51 11.27
C PHE A 285 -2.20 21.79 9.80
N LEU A 286 -3.05 21.34 8.88
CA LEU A 286 -2.89 21.62 7.45
C LEU A 286 -2.94 23.12 7.16
N LYS A 287 -3.84 23.88 7.79
CA LYS A 287 -3.90 25.34 7.64
C LYS A 287 -2.60 26.03 8.08
N GLU A 288 -1.99 25.56 9.16
CA GLU A 288 -0.73 26.07 9.68
C GLU A 288 0.47 25.78 8.74
N HIS A 289 0.35 24.77 7.88
CA HIS A 289 1.38 24.36 6.92
C HIS A 289 1.06 24.78 5.47
N ASN A 290 0.38 25.92 5.32
CA ASN A 290 0.05 26.55 4.03
C ASN A 290 -0.89 25.76 3.11
N PHE A 291 -1.75 24.93 3.68
CA PHE A 291 -2.86 24.34 2.92
C PHE A 291 -4.15 25.12 3.16
N LYS A 292 -4.94 25.28 2.10
CA LYS A 292 -6.33 25.72 2.17
C LYS A 292 -7.25 24.50 2.01
N PRO A 293 -7.87 24.01 3.09
CA PRO A 293 -8.89 22.97 3.00
C PRO A 293 -10.03 23.42 2.10
N LEU A 294 -10.48 22.54 1.22
CA LEU A 294 -11.57 22.78 0.28
C LEU A 294 -12.83 22.05 0.73
N GLU A 295 -12.70 20.74 0.98
CA GLU A 295 -13.82 19.86 1.26
C GLU A 295 -13.42 18.79 2.28
N GLN A 296 -14.39 18.35 3.07
CA GLN A 296 -14.28 17.22 3.97
C GLN A 296 -15.51 16.35 3.84
N VAL A 297 -15.32 15.06 3.55
CA VAL A 297 -16.40 14.07 3.40
C VAL A 297 -16.10 12.85 4.26
N THR A 298 -17.07 12.40 5.05
CA THR A 298 -16.96 11.14 5.79
C THR A 298 -17.18 9.95 4.85
N LEU A 299 -16.44 8.85 5.07
CA LEU A 299 -16.48 7.67 4.19
C LEU A 299 -17.53 6.63 4.59
N GLU A 300 -18.47 6.97 5.47
CA GLU A 300 -19.59 6.10 5.81
C GLU A 300 -20.54 5.99 4.60
N PRO A 301 -21.01 4.78 4.24
CA PRO A 301 -21.02 3.53 5.03
C PRO A 301 -19.84 2.56 4.76
N TYR A 302 -18.85 2.94 3.96
CA TYR A 302 -17.80 2.01 3.51
C TYR A 302 -16.73 1.77 4.56
N GLU A 303 -16.27 2.85 5.21
CA GLU A 303 -15.22 2.83 6.22
C GLU A 303 -15.68 3.67 7.43
N ARG A 304 -15.68 3.06 8.62
CA ARG A 304 -16.04 3.75 9.87
C ARG A 304 -14.91 4.63 10.35
N ASP A 305 -15.24 5.76 10.98
CA ASP A 305 -14.28 6.71 11.57
C ASP A 305 -13.20 7.20 10.58
N HIS A 306 -13.55 7.25 9.29
CA HIS A 306 -12.70 7.79 8.23
C HIS A 306 -13.31 9.04 7.61
N ALA A 307 -12.45 10.00 7.31
CA ALA A 307 -12.78 11.19 6.54
C ALA A 307 -11.76 11.40 5.43
N MET A 308 -12.25 11.82 4.27
CA MET A 308 -11.44 12.35 3.19
C MET A 308 -11.42 13.87 3.29
N VAL A 309 -10.23 14.46 3.28
CA VAL A 309 -10.04 15.91 3.24
C VAL A 309 -9.28 16.26 1.97
N THR A 310 -9.80 17.23 1.23
CA THR A 310 -9.12 17.83 0.08
C THR A 310 -8.62 19.23 0.43
N ALA A 311 -7.44 19.59 -0.06
CA ALA A 311 -6.90 20.93 0.15
C ALA A 311 -6.00 21.38 -1.00
N THR A 312 -5.86 22.70 -1.15
CA THR A 312 -4.92 23.31 -2.10
C THR A 312 -3.68 23.79 -1.36
N TYR A 313 -2.51 23.52 -1.91
CA TYR A 313 -1.22 23.91 -1.34
C TYR A 313 -0.74 25.24 -1.91
N TYR A 314 -0.29 26.13 -1.03
CA TYR A 314 0.33 27.41 -1.39
C TYR A 314 1.76 27.41 -0.86
N ARG A 315 2.77 27.40 -1.74
CA ARG A 315 4.18 27.44 -1.34
C ARG A 315 4.59 28.86 -0.95
N HIS A 316 4.01 29.84 -1.63
CA HIS A 316 4.31 31.26 -1.43
C HIS A 316 3.03 32.06 -1.23
N GLY A 317 2.74 32.40 0.02
CA GLY A 317 1.64 33.32 0.37
C GLY A 317 0.73 32.75 1.44
N VAL A 318 0.01 33.65 2.11
CA VAL A 318 -1.06 33.26 3.02
C VAL A 318 -2.20 32.73 2.16
N PRO A 319 -2.71 31.50 2.41
CA PRO A 319 -3.87 31.00 1.68
C PRO A 319 -5.00 32.03 1.75
N PRO A 320 -5.67 32.36 0.62
CA PRO A 320 -6.71 33.37 0.62
C PRO A 320 -7.77 32.98 1.64
N LYS A 321 -8.03 33.87 2.61
CA LYS A 321 -9.07 33.66 3.63
C LYS A 321 -10.37 33.29 2.91
N ALA A 322 -10.98 32.20 3.39
CA ALA A 322 -12.26 31.71 2.89
C ALA A 322 -13.35 32.78 3.05
#